data_AF-A0A2V7S910-F1
#
_entry.id   AF-A0A2V7S910-F1
#
_cell.length_a   1.000
_cell.length_b   1.000
_cell.length_c   1.000
_cell.angle_alpha   90.00
_cell.angle_beta   90.00
_cell.angle_gamma   90.00
#
_symmetry.space_group_name_H-M   'P 1'
#
loop_
_entity.id
_entity.type
_entity.pdbx_description
1 polymer ?
#
loop_
_entity_poly.entity_id
_entity_poly.type
_entity_poly.pdbx_seq_one_letter_code
_entity_poly.pdbx_strand_id
1 'polypeptide(L)' 'MNATPRIPPPVNEPVLSYAPGAAERVELKRALKDLSARQIEIPLIVGGEEVRTGTTVEAVMPHCYRHVL' A
#
# COMPACT_ATOMS: atom_id res chain seq x y z
N MET A 1 -0.13 -35.62 12.14
CA MET A 1 1.18 -34.95 12.26
C MET A 1 1.24 -34.32 13.65
N ASN A 2 2.18 -34.74 14.50
CA ASN A 2 2.37 -34.16 15.83
C ASN A 2 3.70 -33.41 15.83
N ALA A 3 3.66 -32.09 15.65
CA ALA A 3 4.84 -31.23 15.68
C ALA A 3 4.49 -29.91 16.38
N THR A 4 5.39 -29.42 17.22
CA THR A 4 5.35 -28.06 17.79
C THR A 4 6.15 -27.12 16.89
N PRO A 5 5.49 -26.28 16.08
CA PRO A 5 6.21 -25.38 15.17
C PRO A 5 7.01 -24.36 15.97
N ARG A 6 8.28 -24.15 15.58
CA ARG A 6 9.11 -23.06 16.09
C ARG A 6 8.92 -21.85 15.20
N ILE A 7 8.41 -20.78 15.78
CA ILE A 7 8.29 -19.47 15.11
C ILE A 7 9.67 -18.81 15.12
N PRO A 8 10.17 -18.26 13.99
CA PRO A 8 11.39 -17.47 13.98
C PRO A 8 11.29 -16.28 14.94
N PRO A 9 12.36 -15.95 15.69
CA PRO A 9 12.33 -14.77 16.53
C PRO A 9 12.16 -13.51 15.66
N PRO A 10 11.34 -12.54 16.08
CA PRO A 10 11.19 -11.29 15.33
C PRO A 10 12.51 -10.51 15.33
N VAL A 11 12.83 -9.91 14.19
CA VAL A 11 13.94 -8.97 14.03
C VAL A 11 13.42 -7.68 13.44
N ASN A 12 14.08 -6.56 13.73
CA ASN A 12 13.69 -5.27 13.16
C ASN A 12 13.94 -5.27 11.66
N GLU A 13 12.98 -4.76 10.89
CA GLU A 13 13.15 -4.52 9.45
C GLU A 13 14.18 -3.38 9.25
N PRO A 14 15.18 -3.55 8.37
CA PRO A 14 16.16 -2.50 8.09
C PRO A 14 15.52 -1.27 7.42
N VAL A 15 15.95 -0.08 7.83
CA VAL A 15 15.58 1.17 7.17
C VAL A 15 16.42 1.35 5.91
N LEU A 16 15.77 1.43 4.74
CA LEU A 16 16.43 1.66 3.47
C LEU A 16 16.84 3.13 3.28
N SER A 17 17.86 3.38 2.46
CA SER A 17 18.47 4.70 2.31
C SER A 17 17.72 5.62 1.34
N TYR A 18 17.14 5.05 0.28
CA TYR A 18 16.57 5.77 -0.85
C TYR A 18 17.52 6.80 -1.48
N ALA A 19 18.83 6.54 -1.40
CA ALA A 19 19.87 7.39 -1.96
C ALA A 19 19.74 7.50 -3.50
N PRO A 20 20.29 8.56 -4.12
CA PRO A 20 20.34 8.67 -5.58
C PRO A 20 20.98 7.42 -6.22
N GLY A 21 20.29 6.81 -7.19
CA GLY A 21 20.74 5.59 -7.88
C GLY A 21 20.40 4.28 -7.18
N ALA A 22 19.91 4.32 -5.93
CA ALA A 22 19.50 3.11 -5.21
C ALA A 22 18.22 2.50 -5.80
N ALA A 23 18.13 1.16 -5.82
CA ALA A 23 17.04 0.44 -6.46
C ALA A 23 15.69 0.74 -5.79
N GLU A 24 15.67 0.83 -4.45
CA GLU A 24 14.47 1.14 -3.67
C GLU A 24 13.89 2.52 -4.02
N ARG A 25 14.74 3.47 -4.41
CA ARG A 25 14.30 4.81 -4.85
C ARG A 25 13.63 4.75 -6.22
N VAL A 26 14.10 3.89 -7.12
CA VAL A 26 13.50 3.69 -8.45
C VAL A 26 12.13 3.05 -8.30
N GLU A 27 12.04 2.00 -7.48
CA GLU A 27 10.77 1.32 -7.18
C GLU A 27 9.75 2.25 -6.53
N LEU A 28 10.17 3.04 -5.54
CA LEU A 28 9.30 4.04 -4.91
C LEU A 28 8.74 5.03 -5.93
N LYS A 29 9.60 5.59 -6.79
CA LYS A 29 9.16 6.54 -7.83
C LYS A 29 8.19 5.91 -8.82
N ARG A 30 8.42 4.65 -9.20
CA ARG A 30 7.52 3.90 -10.08
C ARG A 30 6.15 3.72 -9.41
N ALA A 31 6.13 3.23 -8.17
CA ALA A 31 4.89 3.04 -7.43
C ALA A 31 4.10 4.35 -7.25
N LEU A 32 4.78 5.45 -6.90
CA LEU A 32 4.13 6.77 -6.78
C LEU A 32 3.50 7.21 -8.10
N LYS A 33 4.21 7.04 -9.22
CA LYS A 33 3.68 7.36 -10.55
C LYS A 33 2.46 6.51 -10.87
N ASP A 34 2.55 5.19 -10.66
CA ASP A 34 1.48 4.23 -10.99
C ASP A 34 0.23 4.48 -10.13
N LEU A 35 0.39 4.81 -8.84
CA LEU A 35 -0.72 5.16 -7.95
C LEU A 35 -1.36 6.50 -8.32
N SER A 36 -0.55 7.52 -8.61
CA SER A 36 -1.06 8.85 -9.01
C SER A 36 -1.74 8.88 -10.38
N ALA A 37 -1.53 7.87 -11.21
CA ALA A 37 -2.05 7.83 -12.58
C ALA A 37 -3.43 7.17 -12.69
N ARG A 38 -3.91 6.52 -11.62
CA ARG A 38 -5.16 5.77 -11.61
C ARG A 38 -6.05 6.25 -10.47
N GLN A 39 -7.36 6.20 -10.70
CA GLN A 39 -8.35 6.34 -9.66
C GLN A 39 -8.93 4.97 -9.34
N ILE A 40 -8.93 4.58 -8.07
CA ILE A 40 -9.51 3.31 -7.64
C ILE A 40 -10.65 3.49 -6.65
N GLU A 41 -11.68 2.66 -6.83
CA GLU A 41 -12.70 2.48 -5.83
C GLU A 41 -12.13 1.59 -4.71
N ILE A 42 -12.24 2.04 -3.46
CA ILE A 42 -11.82 1.29 -2.28
C ILE A 42 -13.08 0.66 -1.66
N PRO A 43 -13.35 -0.64 -1.88
CA PRO A 43 -14.53 -1.29 -1.36
C PRO A 43 -14.39 -1.59 0.13
N LEU A 44 -15.52 -1.91 0.77
CA LEU A 44 -15.50 -2.55 2.07
C LEU A 44 -15.12 -4.02 1.89
N ILE A 45 -14.30 -4.57 2.78
CA ILE A 45 -14.01 -6.01 2.81
C ILE A 45 -14.71 -6.62 4.02
N VAL A 46 -15.72 -7.46 3.79
CA VAL A 46 -16.52 -8.10 4.86
C VAL A 46 -16.51 -9.61 4.64
N GLY A 47 -15.90 -10.34 5.57
CA GLY A 47 -15.77 -11.80 5.45
C GLY A 47 -14.89 -12.27 4.30
N GLY A 48 -14.05 -11.38 3.74
CA GLY A 48 -13.19 -11.66 2.58
C GLY A 48 -13.79 -11.25 1.23
N GLU A 49 -15.05 -10.81 1.20
CA GLU A 49 -15.73 -10.37 -0.01
C GLU A 49 -15.75 -8.85 -0.13
N GLU A 50 -15.69 -8.34 -1.36
CA GLU A 50 -15.87 -6.92 -1.66
C GLU A 50 -17.36 -6.53 -1.57
N VAL A 51 -17.67 -5.52 -0.76
CA VAL A 51 -19.01 -4.96 -0.59
C VAL A 51 -19.01 -3.49 -1.00
N ARG A 52 -19.95 -3.13 -1.87
CA ARG A 52 -20.14 -1.75 -2.37
C ARG A 52 -21.51 -1.23 -1.94
N THR A 53 -21.52 -0.12 -1.22
CA THR A 53 -22.76 0.50 -0.70
C THR A 53 -23.26 1.66 -1.57
N GLY A 54 -22.42 2.17 -2.48
CA GLY A 54 -22.67 3.39 -3.25
C GLY A 54 -22.41 4.69 -2.48
N THR A 55 -22.38 4.66 -1.14
CA THR A 55 -21.98 5.80 -0.31
C THR A 55 -20.46 5.89 -0.27
N THR A 56 -19.89 6.84 -1.02
CA THR A 56 -18.45 7.01 -1.18
C THR A 56 -18.00 8.43 -0.85
N VAL A 57 -16.71 8.58 -0.59
CA VAL A 57 -16.03 9.88 -0.45
C VAL A 57 -14.74 9.84 -1.26
N GLU A 58 -14.31 10.99 -1.77
CA GLU A 58 -13.06 11.09 -2.52
C GLU A 58 -11.85 10.98 -1.57
N ALA A 59 -10.94 10.06 -1.89
CA ALA A 59 -9.62 10.03 -1.28
C ALA A 59 -8.69 10.92 -2.12
N VAL A 60 -8.14 11.97 -1.53
CA VAL A 60 -7.28 12.95 -2.22
C VAL A 60 -5.85 12.91 -1.70
N MET A 61 -4.91 13.39 -2.51
CA MET A 61 -3.55 13.66 -2.03
C MET A 61 -3.53 14.91 -1.14
N PRO A 62 -3.20 14.85 0.16
CA PRO A 62 -3.29 16.02 1.03
C PRO A 62 -2.40 17.20 0.60
N HIS A 63 -1.24 16.90 0.00
CA HIS A 63 -0.30 17.90 -0.53
C HIS A 63 -0.71 18.44 -1.93
N CYS A 64 -1.71 17.85 -2.57
CA CYS A 64 -2.24 18.22 -3.87
C CYS A 64 -3.76 17.92 -3.89
N TYR A 65 -4.53 18.59 -3.03
CA TYR A 65 -5.92 18.21 -2.70
C TYR A 65 -6.91 18.21 -3.89
N ARG A 66 -6.53 18.79 -5.04
CA ARG A 66 -7.32 18.73 -6.28
C ARG A 66 -7.10 17.43 -7.06
N HIS A 67 -6.14 16.62 -6.65
CA HIS A 67 -5.84 15.32 -7.22
C HIS A 67 -6.52 14.23 -6.41
N VAL A 68 -7.55 13.63 -7.00
CA VAL A 68 -8.29 12.48 -6.47
C VAL A 68 -7.59 11.19 -6.90
N LEU A 69 -7.37 10.29 -5.94
CA LEU A 69 -6.71 8.98 -6.07
C LEU A 69 -7.68 7.86 -6.49
#